data_AF-A0A8I0L9P2-F1
#
_entry.id   AF-A0A8I0L9P2-F1
#
_cell.length_a   1.000
_cell.length_b   1.000
_cell.length_c   1.000
_cell.angle_alpha   90.00
_cell.angle_beta   90.00
_cell.angle_gamma   90.00
#
_symmetry.space_group_name_H-M   'P 1'
#
loop_
_entity.id
_entity.type
_entity.pdbx_description
1 polymer ?
#
loop_
_entity_poly.entity_id
_entity_poly.type
_entity_poly.pdbx_seq_one_letter_code
_entity_poly.pdbx_strand_id
1 'polypeptide(L)'
;ATSGYGIDPRSMTSSIYECLVDQYPLMGSQVPTCVDGLELVGSRIDLAGAEVELIDKPDRETVMRRLLEPARSSYDYILIDCSPSLGLITVNA
;
A
#
# COMPACT_ATOMS: atom_id res chain seq x y z
N ALA A 1 7.16 -2.18 -8.38
CA ALA A 1 6.03 -2.94 -8.96
C ALA A 1 5.17 -2.22 -10.01
N THR A 2 4.57 -1.06 -9.71
CA THR A 2 3.36 -0.54 -10.42
C THR A 2 3.42 -0.47 -11.94
N SER A 3 4.43 0.20 -12.52
CA SER A 3 4.58 0.31 -13.97
C SER A 3 4.88 -1.02 -14.67
N GLY A 4 5.43 -2.01 -13.94
CA GLY A 4 5.67 -3.36 -14.45
C GLY A 4 4.40 -4.12 -14.79
N TYR A 5 3.25 -3.72 -14.23
CA TYR A 5 1.93 -4.25 -14.55
C TYR A 5 1.17 -3.39 -15.58
N GLY A 6 1.83 -2.40 -16.21
CA GLY A 6 1.23 -1.52 -17.21
C GLY A 6 0.38 -0.39 -16.64
N ILE A 7 0.44 -0.15 -15.32
CA ILE A 7 -0.32 0.91 -14.64
C ILE A 7 0.54 2.17 -14.54
N ASP A 8 0.03 3.32 -15.01
CA ASP A 8 0.65 4.62 -14.76
C ASP A 8 0.30 5.09 -13.35
N PRO A 9 1.28 5.19 -12.41
CA PRO A 9 1.03 5.65 -11.04
C PRO A 9 0.38 7.05 -10.97
N ARG A 10 0.52 7.88 -12.01
CA ARG A 10 -0.06 9.23 -12.07
C ARG A 10 -1.56 9.21 -12.34
N SER A 11 -2.05 8.15 -12.96
CA SER A 11 -3.48 7.95 -13.23
C SER A 11 -4.24 7.36 -12.04
N MET A 12 -3.53 6.90 -11.00
CA MET A 12 -4.14 6.31 -9.82
C MET A 12 -4.77 7.37 -8.93
N THR A 13 -6.03 7.14 -8.55
CA THR A 13 -6.79 8.05 -7.69
C THR A 13 -6.30 8.03 -6.24
N SER A 14 -5.74 6.91 -5.80
CA SER A 14 -5.12 6.75 -4.48
C SER A 14 -3.95 5.78 -4.56
N SER A 15 -3.07 5.84 -3.58
CA SER A 15 -1.94 4.93 -3.42
C SER A 15 -1.88 4.39 -1.99
N ILE A 16 -0.94 3.49 -1.74
CA ILE A 16 -0.70 2.98 -0.38
C ILE A 16 -0.29 4.10 0.60
N TYR A 17 0.23 5.23 0.12
CA TYR A 17 0.53 6.40 0.95
C TYR A 17 -0.73 6.90 1.67
N GLU A 18 -1.80 7.21 0.92
CA GLU A 18 -3.05 7.74 1.49
C GLU A 18 -3.68 6.72 2.45
N CYS A 19 -3.56 5.43 2.14
CA CYS A 19 -4.08 4.37 2.98
C CYS A 19 -3.36 4.30 4.34
N LEU A 20 -2.03 4.46 4.36
CA LEU A 20 -1.21 4.40 5.57
C LEU A 20 -1.28 5.70 6.38
N VAL A 21 -1.25 6.85 5.71
CA VAL A 21 -1.08 8.17 6.34
C VAL A 21 -2.43 8.86 6.56
N ASP A 22 -3.26 8.91 5.52
CA ASP A 22 -4.50 9.70 5.50
C ASP A 22 -5.75 8.88 5.88
N GLN A 23 -5.56 7.61 6.29
CA GLN A 23 -6.63 6.68 6.66
C GLN A 23 -7.65 6.45 5.53
N TYR A 24 -7.20 6.54 4.27
CA TYR A 24 -8.03 6.12 3.14
C TYR A 24 -8.32 4.62 3.23
N PRO A 25 -9.56 4.20 2.91
CA PRO A 25 -9.90 2.79 2.94
C PRO A 25 -9.11 2.03 1.88
N LEU A 26 -8.45 0.94 2.29
CA LEU A 26 -7.73 0.06 1.36
C LEU A 26 -8.67 -0.53 0.30
N MET A 27 -9.87 -0.95 0.72
CA MET A 27 -10.91 -1.43 -0.18
C MET A 27 -11.46 -0.27 -1.01
N GLY A 28 -11.29 -0.36 -2.33
CA GLY A 28 -11.57 0.71 -3.29
C GLY A 28 -10.31 1.43 -3.80
N SER A 29 -9.15 1.20 -3.19
CA SER A 29 -7.85 1.71 -3.67
C SER A 29 -7.13 0.72 -4.59
N GLN A 30 -7.62 -0.51 -4.72
CA GLN A 30 -7.07 -1.49 -5.65
C GLN A 30 -7.42 -1.12 -7.09
N VAL A 31 -6.49 -1.40 -7.99
CA VAL A 31 -6.71 -1.29 -9.44
C VAL A 31 -6.48 -2.66 -10.10
N PRO A 32 -7.26 -3.01 -11.13
CA PRO A 32 -7.02 -4.23 -11.89
C PRO A 32 -5.67 -4.14 -12.60
N THR A 33 -4.98 -5.28 -12.71
CA THR A 33 -3.74 -5.39 -13.49
C THR A 33 -4.00 -6.04 -14.86
N CYS A 34 -2.95 -6.20 -15.66
CA CYS A 34 -3.01 -6.98 -16.89
C CYS A 34 -3.15 -8.51 -16.66
N VAL A 35 -3.12 -8.97 -15.41
CA VAL A 35 -3.26 -10.38 -15.03
C VAL A 35 -4.61 -10.57 -14.34
N ASP A 36 -5.44 -11.46 -14.89
CA ASP A 36 -6.76 -11.76 -14.32
C ASP A 36 -6.63 -12.34 -12.90
N GLY A 37 -7.47 -11.84 -11.99
CA GLY A 37 -7.45 -12.23 -10.58
C GLY A 37 -6.32 -11.59 -9.76
N LEU A 38 -5.49 -10.74 -10.36
CA LEU A 38 -4.49 -9.95 -9.66
C LEU A 38 -4.88 -8.47 -9.67
N GLU A 39 -5.12 -7.94 -8.48
CA GLU A 39 -5.31 -6.51 -8.24
C GLU A 39 -4.11 -5.93 -7.51
N LEU A 40 -3.89 -4.63 -7.70
CA LEU A 40 -2.74 -3.93 -7.15
C LEU A 40 -3.19 -2.69 -6.38
N VAL A 41 -2.68 -2.52 -5.16
CA VAL A 41 -2.60 -1.20 -4.52
C VAL A 41 -1.23 -0.62 -4.84
N GLY A 42 -1.22 0.41 -5.68
CA GLY A 42 0.02 1.00 -6.17
C GLY A 42 0.68 1.94 -5.15
N SER A 43 1.96 2.20 -5.37
CA SER A 43 2.71 3.25 -4.69
C SER A 43 3.09 4.38 -5.66
N ARG A 44 3.28 5.58 -5.12
CA ARG A 44 3.80 6.76 -5.82
C ARG A 44 5.06 7.28 -5.10
N ILE A 45 5.69 8.31 -5.68
CA ILE A 45 6.97 8.86 -5.19
C ILE A 45 6.87 9.49 -3.79
N ASP A 46 5.68 9.94 -3.42
CA ASP A 46 5.33 10.48 -2.10
C ASP A 46 5.38 9.44 -0.98
N LEU A 47 5.39 8.14 -1.29
CA LEU A 47 5.52 7.07 -0.29
C LEU A 47 6.78 7.22 0.56
N ALA A 48 7.85 7.82 0.03
CA ALA A 48 9.05 8.13 0.80
C ALA A 48 8.77 9.09 2.00
N GLY A 49 7.75 9.96 1.88
CA GLY A 49 7.30 10.83 2.96
C GLY A 49 6.48 10.12 4.04
N ALA A 50 5.86 8.97 3.72
CA ALA A 50 5.04 8.24 4.68
C ALA A 50 5.86 7.74 5.88
N GLU A 51 7.16 7.46 5.72
CA GLU A 51 8.00 7.06 6.84
C GLU A 51 8.06 8.13 7.93
N VAL A 52 8.14 9.41 7.54
CA VAL A 52 8.18 10.53 8.48
C VAL A 52 6.83 10.71 9.16
N GLU A 53 5.74 10.67 8.38
CA GLU A 53 4.37 10.82 8.89
C GLU A 53 3.96 9.67 9.84
N LEU A 54 4.45 8.45 9.60
CA LEU A 54 4.20 7.29 10.45
C LEU A 54 4.89 7.41 11.81
N ILE A 55 5.97 8.18 11.96
CA ILE A 55 6.68 8.33 13.25
C ILE A 55 5.75 8.85 14.34
N ASP A 56 4.86 9.77 13.98
CA ASP A 56 3.96 10.45 14.92
C ASP A 56 2.66 9.67 15.19
N LYS A 57 2.45 8.54 14.50
CA LYS A 57 1.27 7.70 14.74
C LYS A 57 1.47 6.74 15.93
N PRO A 58 0.44 6.55 16.77
CA PRO A 58 0.45 5.48 17.76
C PRO A 58 0.48 4.11 17.08
N ASP A 59 1.16 3.15 17.69
CA ASP A 59 1.32 1.79 17.17
C ASP A 59 1.81 1.74 15.70
N ARG A 60 2.67 2.69 15.32
CA ARG A 60 3.17 2.91 13.97
C ARG A 60 3.73 1.68 13.25
N GLU A 61 4.18 0.66 13.98
CA GLU A 61 4.70 -0.60 13.44
C GLU A 61 3.60 -1.60 13.05
N THR A 62 2.33 -1.29 13.36
CA THR A 62 1.19 -2.19 13.11
C THR A 62 0.12 -1.56 12.21
N VAL A 63 0.39 -0.39 11.64
CA VAL A 63 -0.57 0.37 10.82
C VAL A 63 -0.97 -0.43 9.59
N MET A 64 -0.01 -0.97 8.84
CA MET A 64 -0.31 -1.76 7.64
C MET A 64 -1.09 -3.03 7.96
N ARG A 65 -0.78 -3.70 9.07
CA ARG A 65 -1.51 -4.88 9.54
C ARG A 65 -2.99 -4.58 9.77
N ARG A 66 -3.30 -3.46 10.43
CA ARG A 66 -4.69 -3.02 10.66
C ARG A 66 -5.38 -2.63 9.36
N LEU A 67 -4.65 -1.94 8.49
CA LEU A 67 -5.14 -1.52 7.17
C LEU A 67 -5.53 -2.71 6.28
N LEU A 68 -4.77 -3.82 6.33
CA LEU A 68 -5.01 -5.02 5.53
C LEU A 68 -6.13 -5.92 6.09
N GLU A 69 -6.58 -5.71 7.33
CA GLU A 69 -7.57 -6.59 7.97
C GLU A 69 -8.88 -6.75 7.17
N PRO A 70 -9.47 -5.67 6.60
CA PRO A 70 -10.67 -5.80 5.76
C PRO A 70 -10.44 -6.58 4.46
N ALA A 71 -9.20 -6.60 3.95
CA ALA A 71 -8.87 -7.30 2.70
C ALA A 71 -8.70 -8.82 2.89
N ARG A 72 -8.49 -9.30 4.12
CA ARG A 72 -8.23 -10.73 4.39
C ARG A 72 -9.39 -11.65 3.98
N SER A 73 -10.61 -11.13 3.95
CA SER A 73 -11.79 -11.88 3.49
C SER A 73 -12.00 -11.81 1.98
N SER A 74 -11.31 -10.89 1.29
CA SER A 74 -11.48 -10.62 -0.15
C SER A 74 -10.41 -11.27 -1.02
N TYR A 75 -9.25 -11.63 -0.44
CA TYR A 75 -8.13 -12.22 -1.17
C TYR A 75 -7.59 -13.46 -0.45
N ASP A 76 -7.28 -14.51 -1.22
CA ASP A 76 -6.61 -15.70 -0.69
C ASP A 76 -5.16 -15.43 -0.29
N TYR A 77 -4.50 -14.49 -1.00
CA TYR A 77 -3.11 -14.10 -0.77
C TYR A 77 -2.95 -12.59 -0.90
N ILE A 78 -2.11 -12.02 -0.04
CA ILE A 78 -1.69 -10.62 -0.10
C ILE A 78 -0.16 -10.62 -0.17
N LEU A 79 0.38 -10.04 -1.24
CA LEU A 79 1.82 -9.91 -1.47
C LEU A 79 2.24 -8.45 -1.28
N ILE A 80 3.32 -8.22 -0.53
CA ILE A 80 3.82 -6.87 -0.24
C ILE A 80 5.23 -6.75 -0.84
N ASP A 81 5.39 -5.83 -1.79
CA ASP A 81 6.67 -5.50 -2.44
C ASP A 81 7.39 -4.42 -1.62
N CYS A 82 8.26 -4.85 -0.71
CA CYS A 82 8.98 -3.95 0.20
C CYS A 82 10.21 -3.34 -0.46
N SER A 83 10.48 -2.06 -0.15
CA SER A 83 11.73 -1.42 -0.55
C SER A 83 12.93 -2.09 0.15
N PRO A 84 14.15 -2.05 -0.43
CA PRO A 84 15.35 -2.64 0.16
C PRO A 84 15.92 -1.74 1.28
N SER A 85 15.09 -1.37 2.25
CA SER A 85 15.44 -0.54 3.41
C SER A 85 14.97 -1.22 4.71
N LEU A 86 15.45 -0.76 5.86
CA LEU A 86 14.94 -1.14 7.18
C LEU A 86 14.09 -0.01 7.81
N GLY A 87 13.42 0.78 6.96
CA GLY A 87 12.56 1.88 7.40
C GLY A 87 11.23 1.41 7.98
N LEU A 88 10.43 2.36 8.50
CA LEU A 88 9.12 2.07 9.11
C LEU A 88 8.15 1.37 8.14
N ILE A 89 8.23 1.69 6.84
CA ILE A 89 7.42 1.01 5.83
C ILE A 89 7.79 -0.47 5.74
N THR A 90 9.07 -0.80 5.72
CA THR A 90 9.52 -2.20 5.68
C THR A 90 9.17 -2.97 6.95
N VAL A 91 9.22 -2.33 8.12
CA VAL A 91 8.81 -2.96 9.40
C VAL A 91 7.31 -3.26 9.44
N ASN A 92 6.51 -2.46 8.74
CA ASN A 92 5.05 -2.64 8.70
C ASN A 92 4.60 -3.78 7.77
N ALA A 93 5.45 -4.19 6.82
CA ALA A 93 5.15 -5.16 5.79
C ALA A 93 5.49 -6.60 6.23
#